data_AF-L2GJ90-F1
#
_entry.id   AF-L2GJ90-F1
#
_cell.length_a   1.000
_cell.length_b   1.000
_cell.length_c   1.000
_cell.angle_alpha   90.00
_cell.angle_beta   90.00
_cell.angle_gamma   90.00
#
_symmetry.space_group_name_H-M   'P 1'
#
loop_
_entity.id
_entity.type
_entity.pdbx_description
1 polymer ?
#
loop_
_entity_poly.entity_id
_entity_poly.type
_entity_poly.pdbx_seq_one_letter_code
_entity_poly.pdbx_strand_id
1 'polypeptide(L)'
;MLMLSSQIQYSAYAPWQAHIHGAWSLIAAQGGMEVLAKASTDLCRVLQQVAVVDIFGMSTNGLTEASAKTVFSRYAPYAMIFDESTVDIANPWTLMPNGLARTINQINMLRAENLLLPSIESRTQGLLTVLQFLDAASPDAWAAEVATNATVWLAPGRLSDDVETRTAWIALMTAFLNATVLYAINSLAGLGEPSLRAVASSQQSMSSLVSREAATYEELMFSIRILFDQRAQRQETQDRLDPPATSAGLLHKFVIWPMVVGGIQAALVRRDDEAAGYLCSGMQSIGEELGTVSMIDGARLVEKLSQAHRNGHEPTSWDGLFDGAPLFLM
;
A
#
# COMPACT_ATOMS: atom_id res chain seq x y z
N MET A 1 -12.34 -17.71 4.84
CA MET A 1 -11.74 -16.78 3.86
C MET A 1 -12.70 -15.67 3.51
N LEU A 2 -13.81 -15.93 2.78
CA LEU A 2 -14.90 -14.95 2.58
C LEU A 2 -15.35 -14.30 3.89
N MET A 3 -15.45 -15.07 4.98
CA MET A 3 -15.81 -14.55 6.30
C MET A 3 -14.73 -13.70 6.97
N LEU A 4 -13.44 -13.91 6.66
CA LEU A 4 -12.33 -13.13 7.21
C LEU A 4 -12.13 -11.85 6.40
N SER A 5 -12.28 -11.91 5.07
CA SER A 5 -12.32 -10.76 4.17
C SER A 5 -13.57 -9.90 4.40
N SER A 6 -14.75 -10.51 4.62
CA SER A 6 -15.99 -9.78 4.95
C SER A 6 -15.97 -9.23 6.38
N GLN A 7 -15.36 -9.94 7.33
CA GLN A 7 -15.12 -9.42 8.67
C GLN A 7 -14.04 -8.34 8.64
N ILE A 8 -13.00 -8.41 7.80
CA ILE A 8 -12.02 -7.32 7.61
C ILE A 8 -12.68 -6.09 6.98
N GLN A 9 -13.63 -6.25 6.06
CA GLN A 9 -14.42 -5.12 5.58
C GLN A 9 -15.27 -4.50 6.70
N TYR A 10 -15.81 -5.31 7.64
CA TYR A 10 -16.55 -4.81 8.81
C TYR A 10 -15.64 -4.38 9.99
N SER A 11 -14.42 -4.90 10.05
CA SER A 11 -13.42 -4.74 11.11
C SER A 11 -12.28 -3.81 10.70
N ALA A 12 -12.28 -3.26 9.49
CA ALA A 12 -11.55 -2.04 9.17
C ALA A 12 -12.01 -0.88 10.06
N TYR A 13 -13.19 -1.03 10.70
CA TYR A 13 -13.78 -0.13 11.69
C TYR A 13 -13.71 -0.66 13.14
N ALA A 14 -13.21 -1.88 13.36
CA ALA A 14 -12.91 -2.45 14.67
C ALA A 14 -11.37 -2.51 14.83
N PRO A 15 -10.80 -2.81 16.00
CA PRO A 15 -9.35 -3.01 16.06
C PRO A 15 -9.00 -4.29 15.28
N TRP A 16 -8.75 -4.19 13.97
CA TRP A 16 -8.26 -5.29 13.11
C TRP A 16 -7.03 -5.95 13.74
N GLN A 17 -6.26 -5.16 14.50
CA GLN A 17 -5.16 -5.58 15.35
C GLN A 17 -5.55 -6.69 16.32
N ALA A 18 -6.76 -6.69 16.89
CA ALA A 18 -7.26 -7.75 17.76
C ALA A 18 -7.46 -9.06 17.01
N HIS A 19 -7.97 -9.01 15.76
CA HIS A 19 -8.08 -10.18 14.90
C HIS A 19 -6.70 -10.74 14.53
N ILE A 20 -5.74 -9.87 14.19
CA ILE A 20 -4.35 -10.25 13.94
C ILE A 20 -3.69 -10.83 15.19
N HIS A 21 -3.92 -10.25 16.37
CA HIS A 21 -3.41 -10.80 17.64
C HIS A 21 -3.98 -12.19 17.94
N GLY A 22 -5.28 -12.39 17.71
CA GLY A 22 -5.92 -13.69 17.85
C GLY A 22 -5.35 -14.72 16.87
N ALA A 23 -5.19 -14.34 15.61
CA ALA A 23 -4.55 -15.18 14.60
C ALA A 23 -3.11 -15.56 15.00
N TRP A 24 -2.33 -14.60 15.48
CA TRP A 24 -0.96 -14.86 15.98
C TRP A 24 -0.91 -15.79 17.18
N SER A 25 -1.89 -15.70 18.09
CA SER A 25 -1.98 -16.60 19.24
C SER A 25 -2.25 -18.04 18.79
N LEU A 26 -3.10 -18.23 17.77
CA LEU A 26 -3.34 -19.53 17.14
C LEU A 26 -2.09 -20.04 16.41
N ILE A 27 -1.41 -19.18 15.65
CA ILE A 27 -0.18 -19.52 14.93
C ILE A 27 0.91 -19.97 15.92
N ALA A 28 1.10 -19.21 17.01
CA ALA A 28 2.06 -19.53 18.05
C ALA A 28 1.72 -20.88 18.73
N ALA A 29 0.44 -21.12 19.03
CA ALA A 29 -0.01 -22.38 19.63
C ALA A 29 0.23 -23.61 18.74
N GLN A 30 0.34 -23.43 17.42
CA GLN A 30 0.58 -24.50 16.45
C GLN A 30 2.05 -24.66 16.05
N GLY A 31 2.98 -24.07 16.83
CA GLY A 31 4.42 -24.18 16.58
C GLY A 31 5.02 -23.06 15.74
N GLY A 32 4.24 -22.02 15.43
CA GLY A 32 4.73 -20.80 14.77
C GLY A 32 4.51 -20.79 13.26
N MET A 33 4.74 -19.60 12.70
CA MET A 33 4.39 -19.28 11.32
C MET A 33 5.15 -20.13 10.29
N GLU A 34 6.45 -20.35 10.50
CA GLU A 34 7.29 -21.16 9.60
C GLU A 34 6.87 -22.62 9.55
N VAL A 35 6.54 -23.21 10.71
CA VAL A 35 6.08 -24.60 10.83
C VAL A 35 4.78 -24.77 10.07
N LEU A 36 3.84 -23.84 10.25
CA LEU A 36 2.56 -23.87 9.56
C LEU A 36 2.69 -23.64 8.05
N ALA A 37 3.53 -22.71 7.62
CA ALA A 37 3.75 -22.44 6.19
C ALA A 37 4.33 -23.66 5.46
N LYS A 38 5.18 -24.45 6.13
CA LYS A 38 5.76 -25.69 5.59
C LYS A 38 4.80 -26.89 5.65
N ALA A 39 3.73 -26.81 6.43
CA ALA A 39 2.77 -27.90 6.60
C ALA A 39 1.84 -28.09 5.39
N SER A 40 1.41 -27.00 4.73
CA SER A 40 0.68 -27.08 3.46
C SER A 40 0.73 -25.77 2.66
N THR A 41 0.64 -25.89 1.34
CA THR A 41 0.58 -24.74 0.42
C THR A 41 -0.61 -23.83 0.70
N ASP A 42 -1.77 -24.39 1.03
CA ASP A 42 -2.96 -23.58 1.32
C ASP A 42 -2.82 -22.81 2.63
N LEU A 43 -2.17 -23.40 3.64
CA LEU A 43 -1.91 -22.69 4.89
C LEU A 43 -0.87 -21.59 4.67
N CYS A 44 0.17 -21.84 3.88
CA CYS A 44 1.12 -20.79 3.46
C CYS A 44 0.40 -19.59 2.82
N ARG A 45 -0.53 -19.83 1.88
CA ARG A 45 -1.35 -18.77 1.25
C ARG A 45 -2.19 -17.98 2.26
N VAL A 46 -2.79 -18.66 3.24
CA VAL A 46 -3.55 -17.99 4.30
C VAL A 46 -2.63 -17.12 5.16
N LEU A 47 -1.44 -17.63 5.52
CA LEU A 47 -0.47 -16.88 6.32
C LEU A 47 0.09 -15.68 5.56
N GLN A 48 0.31 -15.79 4.24
CA GLN A 48 0.65 -14.65 3.38
C GLN A 48 -0.41 -13.55 3.47
N GLN A 49 -1.70 -13.89 3.43
CA GLN A 49 -2.76 -12.87 3.56
C GLN A 49 -2.78 -12.22 4.95
N VAL A 50 -2.63 -13.02 6.01
CA VAL A 50 -2.50 -12.49 7.38
C VAL A 50 -1.31 -11.53 7.46
N ALA A 51 -0.19 -11.86 6.84
CA ALA A 51 0.99 -11.01 6.76
C ALA A 51 0.71 -9.73 5.97
N VAL A 52 0.10 -9.80 4.79
CA VAL A 52 -0.25 -8.62 3.98
C VAL A 52 -1.17 -7.67 4.74
N VAL A 53 -2.18 -8.19 5.43
CA VAL A 53 -3.11 -7.38 6.24
C VAL A 53 -2.36 -6.66 7.36
N ASP A 54 -1.50 -7.36 8.10
CA ASP A 54 -0.72 -6.72 9.18
C ASP A 54 0.26 -5.70 8.60
N ILE A 55 0.99 -6.03 7.53
CA ILE A 55 1.98 -5.15 6.88
C ILE A 55 1.32 -3.84 6.40
N PHE A 56 0.19 -3.91 5.69
CA PHE A 56 -0.52 -2.71 5.24
C PHE A 56 -1.19 -1.96 6.39
N GLY A 57 -1.84 -2.68 7.30
CA GLY A 57 -2.45 -2.05 8.48
C GLY A 57 -1.41 -1.31 9.32
N MET A 58 -0.20 -1.82 9.41
CA MET A 58 0.89 -1.17 10.13
C MET A 58 1.43 0.05 9.39
N SER A 59 1.35 0.10 8.05
CA SER A 59 1.71 1.29 7.27
C SER A 59 0.89 2.51 7.65
N THR A 60 -0.35 2.31 8.14
CA THR A 60 -1.30 3.36 8.53
C THR A 60 -1.66 3.27 10.02
N ASN A 61 -0.84 2.58 10.81
CA ASN A 61 -0.92 2.57 12.26
C ASN A 61 0.09 3.55 12.86
N GLY A 62 -0.35 4.40 13.78
CA GLY A 62 0.53 5.20 14.61
C GLY A 62 1.33 4.30 15.55
N LEU A 63 2.65 4.23 15.36
CA LEU A 63 3.50 3.36 16.16
C LEU A 63 3.63 3.86 17.60
N THR A 64 3.32 2.98 18.54
CA THR A 64 3.66 3.07 19.96
C THR A 64 4.82 2.12 20.26
N GLU A 65 5.46 2.28 21.43
CA GLU A 65 6.52 1.36 21.87
C GLU A 65 6.03 -0.11 21.89
N ALA A 66 4.78 -0.34 22.29
CA ALA A 66 4.16 -1.66 22.32
C ALA A 66 3.95 -2.25 20.92
N SER A 67 3.44 -1.45 19.97
CA SER A 67 3.26 -1.90 18.59
C SER A 67 4.60 -2.09 17.87
N ALA A 68 5.62 -1.28 18.17
CA ALA A 68 6.96 -1.45 17.63
C ALA A 68 7.60 -2.77 18.09
N LYS A 69 7.49 -3.13 19.38
CA LYS A 69 7.91 -4.46 19.86
C LYS A 69 7.14 -5.59 19.18
N THR A 70 5.86 -5.37 18.90
CA THR A 70 5.01 -6.32 18.18
C THR A 70 5.51 -6.53 16.75
N VAL A 71 5.86 -5.46 16.03
CA VAL A 71 6.49 -5.52 14.70
C VAL A 71 7.72 -6.42 14.72
N PHE A 72 8.67 -6.19 15.64
CA PHE A 72 9.87 -7.02 15.76
C PHE A 72 9.57 -8.50 16.01
N SER A 73 8.54 -8.81 16.81
CA SER A 73 8.18 -10.20 17.11
C SER A 73 7.53 -10.95 15.93
N ARG A 74 6.96 -10.25 14.96
CA ARG A 74 6.11 -10.83 13.91
C ARG A 74 6.69 -10.71 12.50
N TYR A 75 7.47 -9.67 12.23
CA TYR A 75 7.79 -9.24 10.85
C TYR A 75 9.01 -9.97 10.28
N ALA A 76 9.87 -10.56 11.11
CA ALA A 76 10.90 -11.49 10.66
C ALA A 76 10.28 -12.79 10.07
N PRO A 77 9.33 -13.46 10.77
CA PRO A 77 8.57 -14.57 10.16
C PRO A 77 7.81 -14.18 8.89
N TYR A 78 7.28 -12.96 8.79
CA TYR A 78 6.64 -12.48 7.56
C TYR A 78 7.62 -12.41 6.39
N ALA A 79 8.83 -11.86 6.59
CA ALA A 79 9.85 -11.82 5.55
C ALA A 79 10.18 -13.22 5.01
N MET A 80 10.34 -14.21 5.90
CA MET A 80 10.62 -15.59 5.51
C MET A 80 9.50 -16.22 4.66
N ILE A 81 8.23 -15.91 4.95
CA ILE A 81 7.11 -16.39 4.14
C ILE A 81 7.17 -15.87 2.70
N PHE A 82 7.67 -14.65 2.48
CA PHE A 82 7.81 -14.08 1.13
C PHE A 82 9.14 -14.46 0.46
N ASP A 83 10.14 -14.94 1.21
CA ASP A 83 11.47 -15.33 0.71
C ASP A 83 11.58 -16.82 0.39
N GLU A 84 11.09 -17.70 1.25
CA GLU A 84 11.26 -19.17 1.16
C GLU A 84 10.09 -19.89 0.47
N SER A 85 9.02 -19.15 0.16
CA SER A 85 7.82 -19.71 -0.44
C SER A 85 8.09 -20.18 -1.87
N THR A 86 8.19 -21.50 -2.06
CA THR A 86 8.02 -22.17 -3.37
C THR A 86 6.58 -22.13 -3.88
N VAL A 87 5.67 -21.53 -3.11
CA VAL A 87 4.35 -21.11 -3.60
C VAL A 87 4.59 -19.94 -4.55
N ASP A 88 5.06 -20.30 -5.73
CA ASP A 88 4.97 -19.47 -6.90
C ASP A 88 3.50 -19.02 -6.98
N ILE A 89 3.31 -17.70 -6.91
CA ILE A 89 2.55 -17.03 -7.98
C ILE A 89 1.02 -17.28 -7.96
N ALA A 90 0.46 -18.10 -7.06
CA ALA A 90 -0.97 -18.46 -7.10
C ALA A 90 -1.74 -18.21 -5.79
N ASN A 91 -1.52 -17.08 -5.11
CA ASN A 91 -2.46 -16.58 -4.12
C ASN A 91 -3.43 -15.58 -4.79
N PRO A 92 -4.67 -15.99 -5.14
CA PRO A 92 -5.62 -15.14 -5.87
C PRO A 92 -6.03 -13.87 -5.14
N TRP A 93 -5.77 -13.86 -3.84
CA TRP A 93 -6.27 -12.85 -2.94
C TRP A 93 -5.23 -11.75 -2.70
N THR A 94 -4.08 -11.80 -3.37
CA THR A 94 -3.02 -10.78 -3.28
C THR A 94 -2.64 -10.33 -4.68
N LEU A 95 -3.11 -9.14 -5.07
CA LEU A 95 -2.62 -8.43 -6.28
C LEU A 95 -1.26 -7.76 -6.04
N MET A 96 -0.63 -8.03 -4.90
CA MET A 96 0.63 -7.46 -4.51
C MET A 96 1.78 -8.40 -4.85
N PRO A 97 2.79 -7.93 -5.60
CA PRO A 97 4.05 -8.65 -5.77
C PRO A 97 4.76 -8.91 -4.44
N ASN A 98 5.36 -10.08 -4.27
CA ASN A 98 6.10 -10.43 -3.05
C ASN A 98 7.22 -9.43 -2.73
N GLY A 99 7.88 -8.91 -3.78
CA GLY A 99 8.91 -7.88 -3.65
C GLY A 99 8.38 -6.62 -2.97
N LEU A 100 7.16 -6.19 -3.30
CA LEU A 100 6.51 -5.03 -2.70
C LEU A 100 6.17 -5.28 -1.23
N ALA A 101 5.59 -6.45 -0.93
CA ALA A 101 5.25 -6.85 0.44
C ALA A 101 6.49 -6.82 1.35
N ARG A 102 7.60 -7.36 0.85
CA ARG A 102 8.90 -7.37 1.54
C ARG A 102 9.40 -5.94 1.80
N THR A 103 9.29 -5.04 0.84
CA THR A 103 9.73 -3.67 1.03
C THR A 103 8.90 -2.92 2.06
N ILE A 104 7.58 -3.05 2.03
CA ILE A 104 6.70 -2.41 3.03
C ILE A 104 6.95 -3.01 4.42
N ASN A 105 7.17 -4.32 4.51
CA ASN A 105 7.59 -4.99 5.74
C ASN A 105 8.91 -4.39 6.29
N GLN A 106 9.91 -4.19 5.43
CA GLN A 106 11.18 -3.58 5.80
C GLN A 106 11.01 -2.13 6.27
N ILE A 107 10.18 -1.33 5.59
CA ILE A 107 9.89 0.05 6.01
C ILE A 107 9.23 0.06 7.39
N ASN A 108 8.26 -0.82 7.64
CA ASN A 108 7.61 -0.96 8.95
C ASN A 108 8.60 -1.36 10.06
N MET A 109 9.53 -2.28 9.77
CA MET A 109 10.59 -2.65 10.70
C MET A 109 11.52 -1.46 11.02
N LEU A 110 11.94 -0.71 9.99
CA LEU A 110 12.77 0.48 10.17
C LEU A 110 12.04 1.57 10.97
N ARG A 111 10.73 1.78 10.72
CA ARG A 111 9.90 2.69 11.54
C ARG A 111 9.88 2.26 13.00
N ALA A 112 9.68 0.97 13.27
CA ALA A 112 9.69 0.42 14.62
C ALA A 112 11.06 0.56 15.30
N GLU A 113 12.15 0.29 14.57
CA GLU A 113 13.52 0.49 15.05
C GLU A 113 13.77 1.93 15.45
N ASN A 114 13.41 2.88 14.58
CA ASN A 114 13.60 4.30 14.82
C ASN A 114 12.81 4.82 16.03
N LEU A 115 11.67 4.21 16.35
CA LEU A 115 10.90 4.55 17.55
C LEU A 115 11.59 4.01 18.82
N LEU A 116 12.09 2.77 18.80
CA LEU A 116 12.67 2.12 19.98
C LEU A 116 14.12 2.55 20.25
N LEU A 117 14.89 2.75 19.17
CA LEU A 117 16.31 3.05 19.18
C LEU A 117 16.61 4.17 18.18
N PRO A 118 16.24 5.44 18.48
CA PRO A 118 16.38 6.53 17.54
C PRO A 118 17.84 6.74 17.14
N SER A 119 18.13 6.56 15.84
CA SER A 119 19.44 6.85 15.25
C SER A 119 19.27 7.47 13.88
N ILE A 120 19.75 8.71 13.72
CA ILE A 120 19.68 9.41 12.43
C ILE A 120 20.46 8.64 11.37
N GLU A 121 21.64 8.12 11.71
CA GLU A 121 22.49 7.37 10.79
C GLU A 121 21.84 6.06 10.34
N SER A 122 21.33 5.24 11.28
CA SER A 122 20.64 3.97 10.96
C SER A 122 19.43 4.24 10.06
N ARG A 123 18.64 5.27 10.40
CA ARG A 123 17.47 5.70 9.64
C ARG A 123 17.81 6.12 8.22
N THR A 124 18.81 6.99 8.05
CA THR A 124 19.23 7.46 6.72
C THR A 124 19.75 6.29 5.88
N GLN A 125 20.57 5.42 6.47
CA GLN A 125 21.10 4.26 5.78
C GLN A 125 19.99 3.28 5.37
N GLY A 126 19.05 3.00 6.29
CA GLY A 126 17.88 2.15 6.03
C GLY A 126 17.00 2.70 4.90
N LEU A 127 16.72 4.01 4.90
CA LEU A 127 15.98 4.67 3.83
C LEU A 127 16.71 4.51 2.48
N LEU A 128 18.02 4.80 2.42
CA LEU A 128 18.78 4.68 1.18
C LEU A 128 18.78 3.24 0.64
N THR A 129 18.91 2.24 1.52
CA THR A 129 18.84 0.83 1.13
C THR A 129 17.45 0.47 0.57
N VAL A 130 16.37 0.95 1.19
CA VAL A 130 15.01 0.76 0.68
C VAL A 130 14.84 1.42 -0.70
N LEU A 131 15.30 2.66 -0.85
CA LEU A 131 15.19 3.39 -2.12
C LEU A 131 15.99 2.72 -3.25
N GLN A 132 17.19 2.21 -2.97
CA GLN A 132 17.99 1.45 -3.93
C GLN A 132 17.28 0.16 -4.38
N PHE A 133 16.61 -0.54 -3.47
CA PHE A 133 15.82 -1.71 -3.82
C PHE A 133 14.65 -1.35 -4.73
N LEU A 134 13.94 -0.26 -4.41
CA LEU A 134 12.80 0.23 -5.21
C LEU A 134 13.24 0.75 -6.59
N ASP A 135 14.46 1.27 -6.73
CA ASP A 135 15.03 1.68 -8.03
C ASP A 135 15.28 0.50 -8.98
N ALA A 136 15.55 -0.69 -8.42
CA ALA A 136 15.73 -1.91 -9.19
C ALA A 136 14.40 -2.62 -9.53
N ALA A 137 13.27 -2.14 -9.00
CA ALA A 137 11.96 -2.73 -9.27
C ALA A 137 11.49 -2.45 -10.70
N SER A 138 10.74 -3.39 -11.28
CA SER A 138 10.15 -3.25 -12.61
C SER A 138 8.63 -3.39 -12.53
N PRO A 139 7.88 -2.28 -12.65
CA PRO A 139 6.42 -2.33 -12.73
C PRO A 139 5.92 -3.22 -13.85
N ASP A 140 6.59 -3.25 -15.01
CA ASP A 140 6.28 -4.15 -16.12
C ASP A 140 6.40 -5.63 -15.73
N ALA A 141 7.48 -6.01 -15.04
CA ALA A 141 7.67 -7.38 -14.59
C ALA A 141 6.60 -7.77 -13.56
N TRP A 142 6.32 -6.88 -12.59
CA TRP A 142 5.26 -7.08 -11.60
C TRP A 142 3.87 -7.18 -12.25
N ALA A 143 3.60 -6.35 -13.26
CA ALA A 143 2.34 -6.35 -13.98
C ALA A 143 2.14 -7.67 -14.74
N ALA A 144 3.18 -8.14 -15.43
CA ALA A 144 3.14 -9.43 -16.14
C ALA A 144 2.96 -10.61 -15.15
N GLU A 145 3.65 -10.58 -14.02
CA GLU A 145 3.51 -11.56 -12.94
C GLU A 145 2.09 -11.59 -12.39
N VAL A 146 1.58 -10.45 -11.91
CA VAL A 146 0.26 -10.37 -11.26
C VAL A 146 -0.88 -10.64 -12.26
N ALA A 147 -0.76 -10.20 -13.52
CA ALA A 147 -1.75 -10.49 -14.56
C ALA A 147 -1.85 -12.00 -14.86
N THR A 148 -0.71 -12.70 -14.94
CA THR A 148 -0.67 -14.16 -15.08
C THR A 148 -1.41 -14.85 -13.92
N ASN A 149 -1.32 -14.29 -12.71
CA ASN A 149 -1.94 -14.86 -11.51
C ASN A 149 -3.45 -14.62 -11.51
N ALA A 150 -3.84 -13.42 -11.89
CA ALA A 150 -5.24 -13.03 -12.00
C ALA A 150 -5.99 -13.86 -13.06
N THR A 151 -5.36 -14.18 -14.20
CA THR A 151 -5.98 -15.00 -15.27
C THR A 151 -6.29 -16.43 -14.84
N VAL A 152 -5.44 -17.05 -14.01
CA VAL A 152 -5.68 -18.39 -13.45
C VAL A 152 -6.92 -18.44 -12.56
N TRP A 153 -7.28 -17.32 -11.92
CA TRP A 153 -8.24 -17.30 -10.83
C TRP A 153 -9.55 -16.57 -11.09
N LEU A 154 -9.52 -15.48 -11.85
CA LEU A 154 -10.74 -14.79 -12.25
C LEU A 154 -11.59 -15.67 -13.19
N ALA A 155 -11.06 -16.81 -13.65
CA ALA A 155 -11.65 -17.72 -14.61
C ALA A 155 -12.46 -17.02 -15.72
N PRO A 156 -11.96 -15.98 -16.41
CA PRO A 156 -12.71 -15.43 -17.52
C PRO A 156 -12.19 -16.21 -18.72
N GLY A 157 -13.02 -16.95 -19.43
CA GLY A 157 -12.63 -17.47 -20.74
C GLY A 157 -12.28 -16.37 -21.77
N ARG A 158 -12.04 -15.11 -21.34
CA ARG A 158 -12.00 -13.86 -22.11
C ARG A 158 -11.30 -12.67 -21.41
N LEU A 159 -10.31 -12.82 -20.52
CA LEU A 159 -9.46 -11.64 -20.22
C LEU A 159 -8.70 -11.31 -21.50
N SER A 160 -8.97 -10.14 -22.05
CA SER A 160 -8.30 -9.67 -23.25
C SER A 160 -6.85 -9.33 -22.90
N ASP A 161 -5.89 -9.91 -23.63
CA ASP A 161 -4.48 -9.49 -23.63
C ASP A 161 -4.28 -8.19 -24.44
N ASP A 162 -5.30 -7.33 -24.50
CA ASP A 162 -5.19 -6.07 -25.21
C ASP A 162 -4.25 -5.09 -24.53
N VAL A 163 -3.78 -4.13 -25.33
CA VAL A 163 -2.87 -3.08 -24.91
C VAL A 163 -3.45 -2.31 -23.72
N GLU A 164 -4.77 -2.07 -23.69
CA GLU A 164 -5.44 -1.35 -22.62
C GLU A 164 -5.33 -2.08 -21.27
N THR A 165 -5.58 -3.39 -21.27
CA THR A 165 -5.47 -4.25 -20.08
C THR A 165 -4.03 -4.30 -19.57
N ARG A 166 -3.05 -4.45 -20.47
CA ARG A 166 -1.64 -4.39 -20.10
C ARG A 166 -1.27 -3.02 -19.50
N THR A 167 -1.69 -1.93 -20.13
CA THR A 167 -1.46 -0.57 -19.64
C THR A 167 -2.06 -0.37 -18.24
N ALA A 168 -3.27 -0.90 -18.00
CA ALA A 168 -3.93 -0.82 -16.69
C ALA A 168 -3.12 -1.52 -15.59
N TRP A 169 -2.62 -2.74 -15.88
CA TRP A 169 -1.80 -3.48 -14.92
C TRP A 169 -0.48 -2.77 -14.61
N ILE A 170 0.18 -2.23 -15.64
CA ILE A 170 1.39 -1.43 -15.46
C ILE A 170 1.09 -0.19 -14.61
N ALA A 171 0.02 0.56 -14.92
CA ALA A 171 -0.38 1.72 -14.15
C ALA A 171 -0.66 1.38 -12.67
N LEU A 172 -1.34 0.25 -12.40
CA LEU A 172 -1.56 -0.20 -11.03
C LEU A 172 -0.24 -0.48 -10.30
N MET A 173 0.68 -1.21 -10.91
CA MET A 173 1.97 -1.54 -10.30
C MET A 173 2.85 -0.29 -10.13
N THR A 174 2.84 0.63 -11.08
CA THR A 174 3.53 1.91 -10.99
C THR A 174 2.96 2.77 -9.86
N ALA A 175 1.63 2.79 -9.68
CA ALA A 175 1.01 3.48 -8.55
C ALA A 175 1.46 2.90 -7.21
N PHE A 176 1.48 1.57 -7.05
CA PHE A 176 1.97 0.92 -5.85
C PHE A 176 3.47 1.19 -5.58
N LEU A 177 4.31 1.12 -6.61
CA LEU A 177 5.74 1.41 -6.51
C LEU A 177 5.96 2.84 -5.99
N ASN A 178 5.36 3.83 -6.65
CA ASN A 178 5.55 5.23 -6.31
C ASN A 178 4.95 5.58 -4.93
N ALA A 179 3.79 5.02 -4.59
CA ALA A 179 3.26 5.15 -3.24
C ALA A 179 4.19 4.54 -2.18
N THR A 180 4.87 3.43 -2.48
CA THR A 180 5.85 2.81 -1.57
C THR A 180 7.10 3.66 -1.38
N VAL A 181 7.59 4.30 -2.45
CA VAL A 181 8.68 5.28 -2.37
C VAL A 181 8.27 6.47 -1.50
N LEU A 182 7.10 7.06 -1.74
CA LEU A 182 6.59 8.18 -0.93
C LEU A 182 6.39 7.77 0.53
N TYR A 183 5.83 6.58 0.77
CA TYR A 183 5.67 6.05 2.12
C TYR A 183 7.01 5.87 2.83
N ALA A 184 8.03 5.32 2.16
CA ALA A 184 9.38 5.18 2.72
C ALA A 184 9.97 6.54 3.10
N ILE A 185 9.90 7.52 2.19
CA ILE A 185 10.40 8.88 2.41
C ILE A 185 9.65 9.54 3.57
N ASN A 186 8.33 9.59 3.51
CA ASN A 186 7.51 10.30 4.50
C ASN A 186 7.56 9.67 5.90
N SER A 187 7.67 8.34 6.00
CA SER A 187 7.70 7.66 7.30
C SER A 187 9.09 7.57 7.94
N LEU A 188 10.17 7.56 7.14
CA LEU A 188 11.54 7.45 7.65
C LEU A 188 12.26 8.80 7.67
N ALA A 189 12.05 9.66 6.67
CA ALA A 189 12.62 11.01 6.65
C ALA A 189 11.69 12.09 7.23
N GLY A 190 10.41 11.76 7.43
CA GLY A 190 9.38 12.68 7.92
C GLY A 190 8.69 13.44 6.79
N LEU A 191 7.65 14.20 7.13
CA LEU A 191 6.78 14.87 6.16
C LEU A 191 7.40 16.20 5.68
N GLY A 192 7.52 16.33 4.36
CA GLY A 192 7.93 17.56 3.68
C GLY A 192 9.38 17.99 3.87
N GLU A 193 9.75 19.08 3.19
CA GLU A 193 11.14 19.59 3.13
C GLU A 193 11.82 19.82 4.49
N PRO A 194 11.16 20.37 5.53
CA PRO A 194 11.80 20.60 6.82
C PRO A 194 12.31 19.29 7.45
N SER A 195 11.57 18.21 7.27
CA SER A 195 11.92 16.88 7.79
C SER A 195 13.02 16.23 6.96
N LEU A 196 12.97 16.36 5.63
CA LEU A 196 14.03 15.90 4.72
C LEU A 196 15.40 16.53 5.04
N ARG A 197 15.41 17.81 5.44
CA ARG A 197 16.63 18.51 5.88
C ARG A 197 17.30 17.85 7.07
N ALA A 198 16.54 17.25 7.99
CA ALA A 198 17.08 16.60 9.17
C ALA A 198 17.77 15.25 8.87
N VAL A 199 17.50 14.67 7.69
CA VAL A 199 18.02 13.36 7.28
C VAL A 199 19.14 13.49 6.24
N ALA A 200 19.13 14.56 5.45
CA ALA A 200 20.16 14.82 4.46
C ALA A 200 21.49 15.23 5.11
N SER A 201 22.54 14.44 4.88
CA SER A 201 23.91 14.73 5.34
C SER A 201 24.59 15.86 4.54
N SER A 202 24.04 16.20 3.37
CA SER A 202 24.54 17.28 2.51
C SER A 202 23.41 17.93 1.70
N GLN A 203 23.66 19.15 1.22
CA GLN A 203 22.73 19.89 0.37
C GLN A 203 22.48 19.21 -1.00
N GLN A 204 23.45 18.45 -1.49
CA GLN A 204 23.30 17.64 -2.71
C GLN A 204 22.43 16.40 -2.48
N SER A 205 22.57 15.74 -1.33
CA SER A 205 21.69 14.62 -0.94
C SER A 205 20.24 15.09 -0.74
N MET A 206 20.06 16.26 -0.13
CA MET A 206 18.74 16.88 0.07
C MET A 206 18.04 17.20 -1.24
N SER A 207 18.72 17.87 -2.17
CA SER A 207 18.14 18.22 -3.48
C SER A 207 17.77 16.97 -4.31
N SER A 208 18.56 15.90 -4.21
CA SER A 208 18.24 14.61 -4.82
C SER A 208 16.95 14.00 -4.24
N LEU A 209 16.80 13.96 -2.90
CA LEU A 209 15.60 13.42 -2.26
C LEU A 209 14.35 14.24 -2.56
N VAL A 210 14.42 15.56 -2.50
CA VAL A 210 13.30 16.45 -2.85
C VAL A 210 12.89 16.27 -4.31
N SER A 211 13.86 16.22 -5.23
CA SER A 211 13.58 16.01 -6.66
C SER A 211 12.96 14.63 -6.92
N ARG A 212 13.46 13.60 -6.22
CA ARG A 212 12.93 12.24 -6.29
C ARG A 212 11.50 12.17 -5.76
N GLU A 213 11.22 12.74 -4.59
CA GLU A 213 9.88 12.79 -4.01
C GLU A 213 8.90 13.47 -4.96
N ALA A 214 9.31 14.60 -5.56
CA ALA A 214 8.49 15.33 -6.51
C ALA A 214 8.15 14.47 -7.75
N ALA A 215 9.16 13.89 -8.41
CA ALA A 215 8.97 13.04 -9.58
C ALA A 215 8.12 11.80 -9.28
N THR A 216 8.34 11.18 -8.11
CA THR A 216 7.58 10.02 -7.64
C THR A 216 6.09 10.37 -7.48
N TYR A 217 5.79 11.54 -6.91
CA TYR A 217 4.41 12.00 -6.78
C TYR A 217 3.73 12.24 -8.14
N GLU A 218 4.41 12.88 -9.09
CA GLU A 218 3.85 13.10 -10.43
C GLU A 218 3.53 11.75 -11.12
N GLU A 219 4.44 10.79 -11.03
CA GLU A 219 4.27 9.46 -11.63
C GLU A 219 3.13 8.67 -10.96
N LEU A 220 2.99 8.79 -9.63
CA LEU A 220 1.84 8.25 -8.89
C LEU A 220 0.52 8.83 -9.41
N MET A 221 0.43 10.16 -9.51
CA MET A 221 -0.78 10.84 -9.96
C MET A 221 -1.12 10.51 -11.41
N PHE A 222 -0.11 10.44 -12.28
CA PHE A 222 -0.28 10.03 -13.68
C PHE A 222 -0.82 8.60 -13.79
N SER A 223 -0.25 7.67 -13.02
CA SER A 223 -0.69 6.27 -12.99
C SER A 223 -2.13 6.12 -12.48
N ILE A 224 -2.50 6.86 -11.43
CA ILE A 224 -3.89 6.87 -10.92
C ILE A 224 -4.84 7.42 -12.00
N ARG A 225 -4.47 8.50 -12.70
CA ARG A 225 -5.30 9.06 -13.78
C ARG A 225 -5.54 8.06 -14.89
N ILE A 226 -4.53 7.33 -15.35
CA ILE A 226 -4.71 6.26 -16.35
C ILE A 226 -5.81 5.27 -15.94
N LEU A 227 -5.79 4.80 -14.69
CA LEU A 227 -6.78 3.84 -14.19
C LEU A 227 -8.20 4.42 -14.18
N PHE A 228 -8.36 5.70 -13.82
CA PHE A 228 -9.66 6.38 -13.80
C PHE A 228 -10.16 6.77 -15.21
N ASP A 229 -9.26 7.13 -16.12
CA ASP A 229 -9.61 7.42 -17.52
C ASP A 229 -10.12 6.15 -18.22
N GLN A 230 -9.49 5.01 -17.96
CA GLN A 230 -9.96 3.70 -18.46
C GLN A 230 -11.33 3.32 -17.89
N ARG A 231 -11.57 3.60 -16.60
CA ARG A 231 -12.92 3.45 -16.00
C ARG A 231 -13.96 4.31 -16.73
N ALA A 232 -13.66 5.59 -16.99
CA ALA A 232 -14.59 6.50 -17.66
C ALA A 232 -14.92 6.05 -19.10
N GLN A 233 -13.89 5.71 -19.88
CA GLN A 233 -14.05 5.20 -21.25
C GLN A 233 -14.94 3.93 -21.30
N ARG A 234 -14.82 3.07 -20.29
CA ARG A 234 -15.65 1.87 -20.15
C ARG A 234 -17.10 2.17 -19.83
N GLN A 235 -17.37 3.09 -18.92
CA GLN A 235 -18.74 3.48 -18.60
C GLN A 235 -19.47 4.01 -19.85
N GLU A 236 -18.77 4.77 -20.70
CA GLU A 236 -19.32 5.27 -21.97
C GLU A 236 -19.55 4.16 -23.02
N THR A 237 -18.70 3.12 -23.02
CA THR A 237 -18.75 2.03 -24.01
C THR A 237 -19.76 0.94 -23.63
N GLN A 238 -19.99 0.73 -22.33
CA GLN A 238 -20.91 -0.29 -21.81
C GLN A 238 -22.38 -0.03 -22.18
N ASP A 239 -22.72 1.21 -22.51
CA ASP A 239 -24.02 1.57 -23.09
C ASP A 239 -24.23 1.11 -24.55
N ARG A 240 -23.20 0.53 -25.21
CA ARG A 240 -23.21 0.34 -26.67
C ARG A 240 -23.06 -1.08 -27.24
N LEU A 241 -22.66 -2.13 -26.51
CA LEU A 241 -22.67 -3.56 -26.92
C LEU A 241 -21.94 -4.41 -25.86
N ASP A 242 -22.21 -5.72 -25.77
CA ASP A 242 -21.50 -6.69 -24.90
C ASP A 242 -20.00 -6.79 -25.25
N PRO A 243 -19.08 -6.05 -24.58
CA PRO A 243 -17.67 -6.10 -24.88
C PRO A 243 -17.03 -7.34 -24.23
N PRO A 244 -15.87 -7.81 -24.70
CA PRO A 244 -15.11 -8.81 -23.96
C PRO A 244 -14.79 -8.31 -22.54
N ALA A 245 -14.87 -9.23 -21.57
CA ALA A 245 -14.62 -8.94 -20.16
C ALA A 245 -13.12 -8.67 -19.92
N THR A 246 -12.69 -7.41 -20.00
CA THR A 246 -11.32 -7.01 -19.64
C THR A 246 -11.24 -6.44 -18.24
N SER A 247 -10.09 -6.58 -17.58
CA SER A 247 -9.87 -6.06 -16.22
C SER A 247 -9.56 -4.56 -16.19
N ALA A 248 -9.23 -3.92 -17.33
CA ALA A 248 -8.73 -2.53 -17.38
C ALA A 248 -9.62 -1.55 -16.60
N GLY A 249 -10.93 -1.50 -16.91
CA GLY A 249 -11.89 -0.63 -16.21
C GLY A 249 -12.30 -1.10 -14.80
N LEU A 250 -11.64 -2.11 -14.23
CA LEU A 250 -11.86 -2.58 -12.87
C LEU A 250 -10.64 -2.36 -11.96
N LEU A 251 -9.44 -2.13 -12.53
CA LEU A 251 -8.22 -2.04 -11.73
C LEU A 251 -8.14 -0.79 -10.85
N HIS A 252 -8.89 0.27 -11.18
CA HIS A 252 -9.04 1.45 -10.32
C HIS A 252 -9.56 1.10 -8.92
N LYS A 253 -10.25 -0.03 -8.77
CA LYS A 253 -10.78 -0.48 -7.47
C LYS A 253 -9.68 -0.89 -6.50
N PHE A 254 -8.48 -1.24 -6.96
CA PHE A 254 -7.40 -1.75 -6.12
C PHE A 254 -6.38 -0.68 -5.70
N VAL A 255 -6.63 0.59 -6.03
CA VAL A 255 -5.66 1.68 -5.83
C VAL A 255 -5.88 2.45 -4.52
N ILE A 256 -6.57 1.87 -3.53
CA ILE A 256 -6.91 2.55 -2.24
C ILE A 256 -5.69 3.12 -1.54
N TRP A 257 -4.71 2.26 -1.28
CA TRP A 257 -3.54 2.62 -0.50
C TRP A 257 -2.68 3.64 -1.25
N PRO A 258 -2.39 3.46 -2.56
CA PRO A 258 -1.74 4.52 -3.34
C PRO A 258 -2.49 5.85 -3.36
N MET A 259 -3.83 5.86 -3.44
CA MET A 259 -4.62 7.09 -3.38
C MET A 259 -4.54 7.78 -2.02
N VAL A 260 -4.53 7.03 -0.91
CA VAL A 260 -4.35 7.60 0.43
C VAL A 260 -2.96 8.22 0.57
N VAL A 261 -1.90 7.52 0.16
CA VAL A 261 -0.53 8.04 0.20
C VAL A 261 -0.40 9.29 -0.68
N GLY A 262 -0.92 9.24 -1.90
CA GLY A 262 -0.95 10.39 -2.82
C GLY A 262 -1.77 11.56 -2.26
N GLY A 263 -2.87 11.29 -1.57
CA GLY A 263 -3.71 12.31 -0.95
C GLY A 263 -3.03 13.00 0.22
N ILE A 264 -2.32 12.24 1.06
CA ILE A 264 -1.46 12.79 2.13
C ILE A 264 -0.38 13.69 1.52
N GLN A 265 0.27 13.23 0.45
CA GLN A 265 1.30 13.99 -0.26
C GLN A 265 0.73 15.29 -0.86
N ALA A 266 -0.44 15.22 -1.51
CA ALA A 266 -1.14 16.37 -2.07
C ALA A 266 -1.52 17.38 -0.98
N ALA A 267 -2.14 16.91 0.11
CA ALA A 267 -2.67 17.76 1.17
C ALA A 267 -1.58 18.43 2.03
N LEU A 268 -0.53 17.69 2.41
CA LEU A 268 0.44 18.16 3.40
C LEU A 268 1.75 18.65 2.80
N VAL A 269 2.20 18.07 1.69
CA VAL A 269 3.54 18.34 1.15
C VAL A 269 3.47 19.24 -0.07
N ARG A 270 2.67 18.89 -1.07
CA ARG A 270 2.52 19.65 -2.32
C ARG A 270 1.58 20.84 -2.17
N ARG A 271 0.67 20.79 -1.20
CA ARG A 271 -0.39 21.79 -0.97
C ARG A 271 -1.24 21.99 -2.22
N ASP A 272 -1.55 20.87 -2.87
CA ASP A 272 -2.33 20.81 -4.10
C ASP A 272 -3.77 20.41 -3.76
N ASP A 273 -4.60 21.42 -3.49
CA ASP A 273 -6.01 21.24 -3.16
C ASP A 273 -6.81 20.61 -4.32
N GLU A 274 -6.38 20.82 -5.57
CA GLU A 274 -7.05 20.24 -6.74
C GLU A 274 -6.77 18.74 -6.82
N ALA A 275 -5.51 18.33 -6.70
CA ALA A 275 -5.14 16.93 -6.67
C ALA A 275 -5.72 16.19 -5.46
N ALA A 276 -5.72 16.82 -4.28
CA ALA A 276 -6.37 16.28 -3.10
C ALA A 276 -7.88 16.08 -3.33
N GLY A 277 -8.57 17.08 -3.89
CA GLY A 277 -10.00 16.99 -4.23
C GLY A 277 -10.30 15.91 -5.27
N TYR A 278 -9.46 15.76 -6.29
CA TYR A 278 -9.55 14.69 -7.29
C TYR A 278 -9.45 13.30 -6.63
N LEU A 279 -8.46 13.08 -5.76
CA LEU A 279 -8.26 11.80 -5.07
C LEU A 279 -9.41 11.49 -4.10
N CYS A 280 -9.90 12.48 -3.34
CA CYS A 280 -11.04 12.32 -2.45
C CYS A 280 -12.30 11.91 -3.21
N SER A 281 -12.59 12.60 -4.32
CA SER A 281 -13.76 12.29 -5.17
C SER A 281 -13.64 10.89 -5.77
N GLY A 282 -12.45 10.52 -6.24
CA GLY A 282 -12.18 9.19 -6.78
C GLY A 282 -12.37 8.09 -5.74
N MET A 283 -11.84 8.27 -4.53
CA MET A 283 -12.01 7.32 -3.43
C MET A 283 -13.49 7.19 -3.00
N GLN A 284 -14.21 8.31 -2.86
CA GLN A 284 -15.65 8.28 -2.57
C GLN A 284 -16.41 7.47 -3.63
N SER A 285 -16.14 7.73 -4.91
CA SER A 285 -16.79 7.02 -6.02
C SER A 285 -16.49 5.52 -6.01
N ILE A 286 -15.24 5.11 -5.74
CA ILE A 286 -14.91 3.69 -5.58
C ILE A 286 -15.61 3.07 -4.36
N GLY A 287 -15.66 3.81 -3.24
CA GLY A 287 -16.35 3.38 -2.03
C GLY A 287 -17.84 3.10 -2.28
N GLU A 288 -18.51 3.98 -3.02
CA GLU A 288 -19.90 3.82 -3.45
C GLU A 288 -20.07 2.61 -4.40
N GLU A 289 -19.18 2.45 -5.38
CA GLU A 289 -19.23 1.32 -6.34
C GLU A 289 -19.08 -0.04 -5.66
N LEU A 290 -18.21 -0.13 -4.66
CA LEU A 290 -17.88 -1.38 -3.97
C LEU A 290 -18.73 -1.62 -2.73
N GLY A 291 -19.52 -0.64 -2.30
CA GLY A 291 -20.24 -0.68 -1.03
C GLY A 291 -19.30 -0.77 0.17
N THR A 292 -18.13 -0.13 0.11
CA THR A 292 -17.13 -0.11 1.20
C THR A 292 -16.91 1.30 1.73
N VAL A 293 -16.86 1.44 3.04
CA VAL A 293 -16.59 2.72 3.71
C VAL A 293 -15.08 3.00 3.81
N SER A 294 -14.19 2.01 3.61
CA SER A 294 -12.73 2.20 3.76
C SER A 294 -12.17 3.23 2.80
N MET A 295 -12.66 3.25 1.56
CA MET A 295 -12.30 4.28 0.58
C MET A 295 -12.84 5.65 0.99
N ILE A 296 -14.09 5.70 1.46
CA ILE A 296 -14.74 6.93 1.91
C ILE A 296 -14.00 7.53 3.12
N ASP A 297 -13.54 6.69 4.04
CA ASP A 297 -12.74 7.12 5.19
C ASP A 297 -11.33 7.55 4.77
N GLY A 298 -10.75 6.94 3.73
CA GLY A 298 -9.52 7.42 3.09
C GLY A 298 -9.70 8.84 2.55
N ALA A 299 -10.82 9.12 1.87
CA ALA A 299 -11.17 10.46 1.41
C ALA A 299 -11.36 11.44 2.58
N ARG A 300 -12.11 11.05 3.62
CA ARG A 300 -12.32 11.88 4.82
C ARG A 300 -11.03 12.20 5.56
N LEU A 301 -10.10 11.24 5.63
CA LEU A 301 -8.78 11.46 6.20
C LEU A 301 -8.05 12.56 5.42
N VAL A 302 -7.96 12.44 4.11
CA VAL A 302 -7.28 13.44 3.26
C VAL A 302 -7.96 14.80 3.38
N GLU A 303 -9.30 14.86 3.35
CA GLU A 303 -10.06 16.11 3.58
C GLU A 303 -9.75 16.74 4.94
N LYS A 304 -9.72 15.94 6.02
CA LYS A 304 -9.34 16.38 7.36
C LYS A 304 -7.93 16.96 7.38
N LEU A 305 -6.98 16.32 6.69
CA LEU A 305 -5.60 16.79 6.59
C LEU A 305 -5.49 18.11 5.81
N SER A 306 -6.18 18.23 4.67
CA SER A 306 -6.26 19.49 3.91
C SER A 306 -6.88 20.62 4.75
N GLN A 307 -7.93 20.33 5.52
CA GLN A 307 -8.55 21.33 6.41
C GLN A 307 -7.65 21.72 7.58
N ALA A 308 -7.00 20.74 8.23
CA ALA A 308 -6.06 21.00 9.32
C ALA A 308 -4.93 21.93 8.86
N HIS A 309 -4.40 21.69 7.65
CA HIS A 309 -3.39 22.54 7.05
C HIS A 309 -3.89 23.98 6.83
N ARG A 310 -5.09 24.17 6.26
CA ARG A 310 -5.69 25.52 6.10
C ARG A 310 -5.85 26.26 7.42
N ASN A 311 -6.06 25.51 8.51
CA ASN A 311 -6.18 26.03 9.87
C ASN A 311 -4.82 26.17 10.60
N GLY A 312 -3.70 26.06 9.89
CA GLY A 312 -2.35 26.22 10.43
C GLY A 312 -1.85 25.07 11.30
N HIS A 313 -2.52 23.92 11.28
CA HIS A 313 -2.06 22.71 11.96
C HIS A 313 -1.28 21.85 10.98
N GLU A 314 0.02 21.68 11.22
CA GLU A 314 0.89 20.82 10.40
C GLU A 314 1.27 19.57 11.19
N PRO A 315 0.79 18.37 10.80
CA PRO A 315 1.29 17.13 11.37
C PRO A 315 2.78 17.00 11.10
N THR A 316 3.56 16.66 12.12
CA THR A 316 5.02 16.60 12.02
C THR A 316 5.56 15.20 11.70
N SER A 317 4.73 14.16 11.79
CA SER A 317 5.15 12.78 11.55
C SER A 317 4.05 11.95 10.89
N TRP A 318 4.50 10.92 10.14
CA TRP A 318 3.62 9.92 9.55
C TRP A 318 2.77 9.19 10.60
N ASP A 319 3.39 8.80 11.72
CA ASP A 319 2.71 8.11 12.83
C ASP A 319 1.61 8.96 13.50
N GLY A 320 1.72 10.29 13.43
CA GLY A 320 0.72 11.21 13.97
C GLY A 320 -0.48 11.45 13.06
N LEU A 321 -0.50 10.89 11.84
CA LEU A 321 -1.59 11.11 10.88
C LEU A 321 -2.82 10.24 11.14
N PHE A 322 -2.65 9.11 11.81
CA PHE A 322 -3.64 8.04 11.84
C PHE A 322 -4.16 7.78 13.24
N ASP A 323 -5.39 8.21 13.50
CA ASP A 323 -6.13 7.83 14.70
C ASP A 323 -6.84 6.48 14.46
N GLY A 324 -6.75 5.55 15.41
CA GLY A 324 -7.51 4.29 15.37
C GLY A 324 -7.01 3.23 14.37
N ALA A 325 -5.84 3.44 13.76
CA ALA A 325 -5.18 2.49 12.85
C ALA A 325 -6.07 2.04 11.68
N PRO A 326 -6.54 2.94 10.81
CA PRO A 326 -7.38 2.57 9.68
C PRO A 326 -6.64 1.58 8.76
N LEU A 327 -7.37 0.60 8.23
CA LEU A 327 -6.83 -0.35 7.26
C LEU A 327 -7.27 0.06 5.86
N PHE A 328 -6.33 0.56 5.07
CA PHE A 328 -6.52 0.84 3.65
C PHE A 328 -5.87 -0.27 2.84
N LEU A 329 -6.56 -1.40 2.73
CA LEU A 329 -6.12 -2.57 1.97
C LEU A 329 -7.24 -3.02 1.04
N MET A 330 -6.90 -3.28 -0.23
CA MET A 330 -7.67 -4.10 -1.17
C MET A 330 -6.75 -4.77 -2.18
#